data_AF-A0A7K2M259-F1
#
_entry.id   AF-A0A7K2M259-F1
#
_cell.length_a   1.000
_cell.length_b   1.000
_cell.length_c   1.000
_cell.angle_alpha   90.00
_cell.angle_beta   90.00
_cell.angle_gamma   90.00
#
_symmetry.space_group_name_H-M   'P 1'
#
loop_
_entity.id
_entity.type
_entity.pdbx_description
1 polymer ?
#
loop_
_entity_poly.entity_id
_entity_poly.type
_entity_poly.pdbx_seq_one_letter_code
_entity_poly.pdbx_strand_id
1 'polypeptide(L)'
;SATPSRTSATPRPLASAPAARTTPSPTATAAGRVESYDTDGGRVVFDLGPAAATLVSATPGTGWSMQVWKTASWIRVEFTSGADRVSVICTWHDGPPRVEVGDY
;
A
#
# COMPACT_ATOMS: atom_id res chain seq x y z
N SER A 1 48.03 40.00 26.74
CA SER A 1 46.57 40.20 26.86
C SER A 1 45.82 39.28 25.91
N ALA A 2 44.86 38.53 26.47
CA ALA A 2 43.69 37.87 25.86
C ALA A 2 43.84 36.94 24.64
N THR A 3 43.61 35.64 24.87
CA THR A 3 42.96 34.69 23.94
C THR A 3 41.49 35.09 23.68
N PRO A 4 40.87 34.59 22.58
CA PRO A 4 39.88 33.54 22.79
C PRO A 4 39.85 32.42 21.73
N SER A 5 39.41 31.26 22.22
CA SER A 5 39.07 30.01 21.52
C SER A 5 37.73 30.09 20.79
N ARG A 6 37.49 29.19 19.81
CA ARG A 6 36.24 28.39 19.62
C ARG A 6 36.35 27.51 18.37
N THR A 7 36.56 26.20 18.50
CA THR A 7 35.57 25.11 18.65
C THR A 7 35.04 24.60 17.30
N SER A 8 35.51 23.40 16.93
CA SER A 8 34.95 22.52 15.91
C SER A 8 33.47 22.22 16.15
N ALA A 9 32.68 22.17 15.08
CA ALA A 9 31.37 21.52 15.11
C ALA A 9 31.14 20.74 13.80
N THR A 10 31.27 19.42 13.92
CA THR A 10 30.89 18.43 12.91
C THR A 10 29.37 18.45 12.71
N PRO A 11 28.84 18.43 11.47
CA PRO A 11 27.41 18.29 11.25
C PRO A 11 26.92 16.89 11.63
N ARG A 12 25.87 16.87 12.45
CA ARG A 12 25.15 15.71 12.99
C ARG A 12 24.32 15.03 11.88
N PRO A 13 24.22 13.69 11.82
CA PRO A 13 23.31 13.02 10.89
C PRO A 13 21.85 13.35 11.25
N LEU A 14 21.09 13.81 10.25
CA LEU A 14 19.65 14.04 10.37
C LEU A 14 18.94 12.68 10.50
N ALA A 15 18.16 12.52 11.56
CA ALA A 15 17.30 11.38 11.74
C ALA A 15 16.26 11.30 10.61
N SER A 16 16.22 10.17 9.90
CA SER A 16 15.15 9.85 8.96
C SER A 16 13.84 9.72 9.74
N ALA A 17 12.94 10.69 9.57
CA ALA A 17 11.58 10.60 10.10
C ALA A 17 10.81 9.48 9.36
N PRO A 18 10.02 8.65 10.06
CA PRO A 18 9.13 7.72 9.38
C PRO A 18 8.08 8.51 8.59
N ALA A 19 8.00 8.26 7.29
CA ALA A 19 6.96 8.84 6.44
C ALA A 19 5.61 8.29 6.92
N ALA A 20 4.77 9.17 7.49
CA ALA A 20 3.39 8.86 7.78
C ALA A 20 2.73 8.35 6.49
N ARG A 21 2.36 7.07 6.47
CA ARG A 21 1.60 6.46 5.38
C ARG A 21 0.18 7.03 5.45
N THR A 22 -0.04 8.20 4.88
CA THR A 22 -1.38 8.71 4.62
C THR A 22 -2.03 7.78 3.60
N THR A 23 -2.88 6.88 4.07
CA THR A 23 -3.87 6.21 3.22
C THR A 23 -4.76 7.30 2.61
N PRO A 24 -4.76 7.49 1.27
CA PRO A 24 -5.71 8.39 0.67
C PRO A 24 -7.11 7.81 0.92
N SER A 25 -8.01 8.60 1.49
CA SER A 25 -9.45 8.31 1.49
C SER A 25 -10.03 8.88 0.20
N PRO A 26 -10.39 8.06 -0.80
CA PRO A 26 -10.95 8.56 -2.05
C PRO A 26 -12.44 8.91 -1.86
N THR A 27 -12.77 10.19 -1.98
CA THR A 27 -14.14 10.67 -2.23
C THR A 27 -14.60 10.21 -3.62
N ALA A 28 -15.65 9.39 -3.66
CA ALA A 28 -16.21 8.83 -4.88
C ALA A 28 -16.87 9.91 -5.76
N THR A 29 -16.40 10.05 -7.00
CA THR A 29 -17.15 10.64 -8.10
C THR A 29 -17.11 9.65 -9.27
N ALA A 30 -18.28 9.41 -9.87
CA ALA A 30 -18.55 8.38 -10.86
C ALA A 30 -17.71 8.53 -12.15
N ALA A 31 -16.48 8.04 -12.10
CA ALA A 31 -15.61 7.69 -13.22
C ALA A 31 -14.73 6.53 -12.73
N GLY A 32 -14.41 5.56 -13.60
CA GLY A 32 -13.50 4.48 -13.23
C GLY A 32 -12.19 5.04 -12.68
N ARG A 33 -11.72 4.53 -11.55
CA ARG A 33 -10.51 5.03 -10.87
C ARG A 33 -9.50 3.91 -10.69
N VAL A 34 -8.26 4.17 -11.05
CA VAL A 34 -7.14 3.27 -10.77
C VAL A 34 -6.60 3.59 -9.38
N GLU A 35 -6.62 2.61 -8.48
CA GLU A 35 -6.10 2.75 -7.13
C GLU A 35 -5.00 1.74 -6.82
N SER A 36 -3.95 2.24 -6.17
CA SER A 36 -2.82 1.44 -5.72
C SER A 36 -2.81 1.30 -4.20
N TYR A 37 -2.63 0.07 -3.73
CA TYR A 37 -2.54 -0.32 -2.33
C TYR A 37 -1.13 -0.87 -2.09
N ASP A 38 -0.33 -0.13 -1.34
CA ASP A 38 0.96 -0.61 -0.84
C ASP A 38 0.76 -1.24 0.54
N THR A 39 1.34 -2.42 0.72
CA THR A 39 1.32 -3.20 1.96
C THR A 39 2.72 -3.72 2.26
N ASP A 40 2.93 -4.28 3.45
CA ASP A 40 4.18 -4.98 3.76
C ASP A 40 4.47 -6.14 2.79
N GLY A 41 3.40 -6.77 2.28
CA GLY A 41 3.48 -7.89 1.35
C GLY A 41 3.83 -7.52 -0.09
N GLY A 42 3.63 -6.25 -0.49
CA GLY A 42 3.85 -5.78 -1.85
C GLY A 42 2.89 -4.68 -2.27
N ARG A 43 2.66 -4.56 -3.57
CA ARG A 43 1.78 -3.56 -4.17
C ARG A 43 0.67 -4.23 -4.97
N VAL A 44 -0.55 -3.74 -4.82
CA VAL A 44 -1.71 -4.15 -5.62
C VAL A 44 -2.32 -2.93 -6.28
N VAL A 45 -2.71 -3.03 -7.54
CA VAL A 45 -3.38 -1.95 -8.29
C VAL A 45 -4.65 -2.49 -8.90
N PHE A 46 -5.78 -1.86 -8.57
CA PHE A 46 -7.07 -2.15 -9.15
C PHE A 46 -7.56 -1.00 -10.02
N ASP A 47 -8.23 -1.31 -11.12
CA ASP A 47 -9.11 -0.39 -11.82
C ASP A 47 -10.53 -0.63 -11.28
N LEU A 48 -11.09 0.39 -10.63
CA LEU A 48 -12.36 0.36 -9.93
C LEU A 48 -13.41 1.09 -10.77
N GLY A 49 -14.15 0.32 -11.56
CA GLY A 49 -15.29 0.80 -12.32
C GLY A 49 -16.53 1.03 -11.42
N PRO A 50 -17.65 1.49 -12.01
CA PRO A 50 -18.86 1.79 -11.25
C PRO A 50 -19.55 0.55 -10.66
N ALA A 51 -19.39 -0.62 -11.29
CA ALA A 51 -20.08 -1.86 -10.92
C ALA A 51 -19.17 -3.10 -10.81
N ALA A 52 -17.91 -3.00 -11.23
CA ALA A 52 -16.96 -4.10 -11.20
C ALA A 52 -15.53 -3.54 -11.14
N ALA A 53 -14.58 -4.37 -10.72
CA ALA A 53 -13.17 -4.03 -10.70
C ALA A 53 -12.33 -5.03 -11.49
N THR A 54 -11.19 -4.56 -11.98
CA THR A 54 -10.16 -5.41 -12.57
C THR A 54 -8.84 -5.24 -11.82
N LEU A 55 -8.06 -6.33 -11.73
CA LEU A 55 -6.69 -6.26 -11.22
C LEU A 55 -5.77 -5.82 -12.36
N VAL A 56 -5.19 -4.63 -12.22
CA VAL A 56 -4.22 -4.06 -13.17
C VAL A 56 -2.85 -4.69 -12.96
N SER A 57 -2.38 -4.72 -11.71
CA SER A 57 -1.09 -5.32 -11.34
C SER A 57 -1.08 -5.76 -9.89
N ALA A 58 -0.33 -6.82 -9.60
CA ALA A 58 0.06 -7.16 -8.24
C ALA A 58 1.53 -7.58 -8.24
N THR A 59 2.33 -7.01 -7.35
CA THR A 59 3.77 -7.21 -7.30
C THR A 59 4.17 -7.49 -5.86
N PRO A 60 4.63 -8.71 -5.52
CA PRO A 60 5.09 -9.02 -4.18
C PRO A 60 6.35 -8.21 -3.84
N GLY A 61 6.49 -7.88 -2.56
CA GLY A 61 7.75 -7.42 -2.00
C GLY A 61 8.80 -8.53 -2.02
N THR A 62 10.07 -8.16 -1.86
CA THR A 62 11.16 -9.15 -1.77
C THR A 62 10.94 -10.09 -0.58
N GLY A 63 11.06 -11.40 -0.82
CA GLY A 63 10.84 -12.42 0.22
C GLY A 63 9.38 -12.84 0.40
N TRP A 64 8.44 -12.13 -0.26
CA TRP A 64 7.02 -12.48 -0.23
C TRP A 64 6.62 -13.32 -1.43
N SER A 65 5.78 -14.32 -1.19
CA SER A 65 5.04 -15.03 -2.23
C SER A 65 3.70 -14.36 -2.45
N MET A 66 3.14 -14.50 -3.66
CA MET A 66 1.86 -13.88 -4.03
C MET A 66 0.91 -14.91 -4.65
N GLN A 67 -0.35 -14.84 -4.26
CA GLN A 67 -1.44 -15.59 -4.85
C GLN A 67 -2.60 -14.67 -5.22
N VAL A 68 -3.28 -14.95 -6.33
CA VAL A 68 -4.40 -14.15 -6.82
C VAL A 68 -5.58 -15.06 -7.14
N TRP A 69 -6.76 -14.68 -6.66
CA TRP A 69 -8.03 -15.32 -6.97
C TRP A 69 -9.00 -14.29 -7.56
N LYS A 70 -9.70 -14.67 -8.61
CA LYS A 70 -10.67 -13.82 -9.31
C LYS A 70 -11.98 -14.56 -9.50
N THR A 71 -13.08 -13.87 -9.24
CA THR A 71 -14.44 -14.36 -9.51
C THR A 71 -15.25 -13.29 -10.22
N ALA A 72 -16.56 -13.53 -10.38
CA ALA A 72 -17.48 -12.57 -10.98
C ALA A 72 -17.74 -11.33 -10.12
N SER A 73 -17.52 -11.40 -8.80
CA SER A 73 -17.91 -10.34 -7.86
C SER A 73 -16.84 -9.95 -6.84
N TRP A 74 -15.65 -10.54 -6.94
CA TRP A 74 -14.50 -10.17 -6.12
C TRP A 74 -13.17 -10.61 -6.71
N ILE A 75 -12.10 -9.93 -6.30
CA ILE A 75 -10.70 -10.30 -6.55
C ILE A 75 -9.96 -10.26 -5.22
N ARG A 76 -9.22 -11.31 -4.88
CA ARG A 76 -8.33 -11.34 -3.72
C ARG A 76 -6.89 -11.52 -4.17
N VAL A 77 -6.01 -10.73 -3.59
CA VAL A 77 -4.55 -10.89 -3.66
C VAL A 77 -4.06 -11.19 -2.26
N GLU A 78 -3.25 -12.22 -2.11
CA GLU A 78 -2.63 -12.56 -0.86
C GLU A 78 -1.12 -12.59 -1.02
N PHE A 79 -0.44 -12.00 -0.04
CA PHE A 79 1.00 -12.05 0.11
C PHE A 79 1.36 -12.85 1.36
N THR A 80 2.35 -13.72 1.26
CA THR A 80 2.86 -14.53 2.38
C THR A 80 4.37 -14.44 2.49
N SER A 81 4.89 -14.28 3.71
CA SER A 81 6.33 -14.37 4.00
C SER A 81 6.52 -15.07 5.34
N GLY A 82 6.92 -16.35 5.31
CA GLY A 82 7.05 -17.14 6.53
C GLY A 82 5.72 -17.25 7.28
N ALA A 83 5.65 -16.62 8.46
CA ALA A 83 4.43 -16.57 9.28
C ALA A 83 3.54 -15.37 8.97
N ASP A 84 4.08 -14.34 8.31
CA ASP A 84 3.36 -13.09 8.03
C ASP A 84 2.47 -13.22 6.80
N ARG A 85 1.30 -12.57 6.86
CA ARG A 85 0.35 -12.58 5.76
C ARG A 85 -0.35 -11.26 5.57
N VAL A 86 -0.59 -10.91 4.30
CA VAL A 86 -1.41 -9.77 3.92
C VAL A 86 -2.43 -10.21 2.89
N SER A 87 -3.69 -9.85 3.12
CA SER A 87 -4.80 -10.04 2.18
C SER A 87 -5.33 -8.70 1.71
N VAL A 88 -5.36 -8.48 0.40
CA VAL A 88 -6.04 -7.36 -0.24
C VAL A 88 -7.20 -7.92 -1.04
N ILE A 89 -8.44 -7.59 -0.68
CA ILE A 89 -9.63 -8.06 -1.37
C ILE A 89 -10.44 -6.87 -1.91
N CYS A 90 -10.81 -6.95 -3.18
CA CYS A 90 -11.73 -6.03 -3.83
C CYS A 90 -13.06 -6.75 -4.06
N THR A 91 -14.17 -6.24 -3.50
CA THR A 91 -15.51 -6.85 -3.57
C THR A 91 -16.53 -5.88 -4.19
N TRP A 92 -17.50 -6.39 -4.97
CA TRP A 92 -18.56 -5.57 -5.60
C TRP A 92 -19.91 -6.29 -5.73
N HIS A 93 -20.17 -7.32 -4.90
CA HIS A 93 -21.46 -8.03 -4.93
C HIS A 93 -22.63 -7.20 -4.37
N ASP A 94 -22.37 -6.33 -3.39
CA ASP A 94 -23.38 -5.48 -2.75
C ASP A 94 -23.35 -4.02 -3.22
N GLY A 95 -22.67 -3.71 -4.32
CA GLY A 95 -22.59 -2.35 -4.85
C GLY A 95 -21.25 -2.05 -5.53
N PRO A 96 -20.86 -0.76 -5.59
CA PRO A 96 -19.60 -0.36 -6.22
C PRO A 96 -18.40 -1.08 -5.58
N PRO A 97 -17.31 -1.30 -6.34
CA PRO A 97 -16.11 -1.92 -5.81
C PRO A 97 -15.55 -1.25 -4.55
N ARG A 98 -15.33 -2.07 -3.53
CA ARG A 98 -14.70 -1.72 -2.25
C ARG A 98 -13.45 -2.57 -2.06
N VAL A 99 -12.38 -1.95 -1.57
CA VAL A 99 -11.13 -2.65 -1.29
C VAL A 99 -10.89 -2.68 0.22
N GLU A 100 -10.56 -3.86 0.72
CA GLU A 100 -10.23 -4.12 2.12
C GLU A 100 -8.83 -4.72 2.17
N VAL A 101 -8.00 -4.24 3.09
CA VAL A 101 -6.64 -4.71 3.33
C VAL A 101 -6.58 -5.21 4.77
N GLY A 102 -6.06 -6.42 4.98
CA GLY A 102 -5.86 -6.99 6.30
C GLY A 102 -4.56 -7.78 6.40
N ASP A 103 -3.84 -7.55 7.48
CA ASP A 103 -2.64 -8.26 7.93
C ASP A 103 -2.99 -9.29 9.02
N TYR A 104 -2.26 -10.41 9.04
CA TYR A 104 -2.46 -11.50 10.00
C TYR A 104 -1.27 -12.44 10.12
#